data_AF-A0A8T5S1H1-F1
#
_entry.id   AF-A0A8T5S1H1-F1
#
_cell.length_a   1.000
_cell.length_b   1.000
_cell.length_c   1.000
_cell.angle_alpha   90.00
_cell.angle_beta   90.00
_cell.angle_gamma   90.00
#
_symmetry.space_group_name_H-M   'P 1'
#
loop_
_entity.id
_entity.type
_entity.pdbx_description
1 polymer ?
#
loop_
_entity_poly.entity_id
_entity_poly.type
_entity_poly.pdbx_seq_one_letter_code
_entity_poly.pdbx_strand_id
1 'polypeptide(L)'
;MSRKYLICHQKQKKCPFRILDIQLDVFGCNFYKQYWQVFNEGNSFGAKVLVNRACEWIKKEERRLDFISKGASKETIKMLENLEVGDMLFWTNRVIYVTLLEKPTEISQIARLKCRKSDGKVIEIPAYNLCKISSGTFYGEYFIEGVRKEKKVQELEYKTNLYGFRTEIERREDGYLLKIYGDSQREVDDFISLSLEQDFDISPYI
;
A
#
# COMPACT_ATOMS: atom_id res chain seq x y z
N MET A 1 19.42 -13.83 -9.14
CA MET A 1 18.76 -12.62 -8.60
C MET A 1 18.78 -11.54 -9.67
N SER A 2 17.65 -11.25 -10.31
CA SER A 2 17.56 -10.19 -11.32
C SER A 2 17.71 -8.83 -10.64
N ARG A 3 18.89 -8.20 -10.73
CA ARG A 3 19.02 -6.78 -10.40
C ARG A 3 18.20 -6.01 -11.42
N LYS A 4 17.00 -5.55 -11.02
CA LYS A 4 16.25 -4.53 -11.76
C LYS A 4 17.07 -3.24 -11.68
N TYR A 5 18.02 -3.06 -12.58
CA TYR A 5 18.71 -1.79 -12.73
C TYR A 5 17.73 -0.80 -13.35
N LEU A 6 17.56 0.36 -12.72
CA LEU A 6 16.95 1.50 -13.40
C LEU A 6 17.94 1.95 -14.48
N ILE A 7 17.55 1.77 -15.74
CA ILE A 7 18.31 2.25 -16.89
C ILE A 7 18.48 3.75 -16.75
N CYS A 8 19.71 4.25 -16.88
CA CYS A 8 19.98 5.67 -16.79
C CYS A 8 19.54 6.34 -18.10
N HIS A 9 18.31 6.86 -18.14
CA HIS A 9 17.76 7.54 -19.33
C HIS A 9 18.35 8.93 -19.58
N GLN A 10 19.32 9.39 -18.77
CA GLN A 10 19.85 10.73 -18.90
C GLN A 10 21.05 10.81 -19.86
N LYS A 11 20.92 11.70 -20.86
CA LYS A 11 22.03 12.14 -21.74
C LYS A 11 23.09 12.99 -21.01
N GLN A 12 22.92 13.30 -19.73
CA GLN A 12 23.88 14.12 -18.97
C GLN A 12 25.21 13.36 -18.77
N LYS A 13 26.30 13.91 -19.33
CA LYS A 13 27.66 13.36 -19.23
C LYS A 13 28.24 13.33 -17.80
N LYS A 14 27.61 14.00 -16.82
CA LYS A 14 28.16 14.24 -15.48
C LYS A 14 27.30 13.72 -14.32
N CYS A 15 26.36 12.79 -14.55
CA CYS A 15 25.59 12.21 -13.44
C CYS A 15 26.51 11.39 -12.51
N PRO A 16 26.65 11.76 -11.22
CA PRO A 16 27.57 11.08 -10.30
C PRO A 16 27.14 9.66 -9.93
N PHE A 17 25.92 9.28 -10.28
CA PHE A 17 25.35 7.95 -10.00
C PHE A 17 25.29 7.06 -11.24
N ARG A 18 25.79 7.52 -12.39
CA ARG A 18 25.83 6.73 -13.63
C ARG A 18 26.97 5.71 -13.52
N ILE A 19 26.62 4.43 -13.67
CA ILE A 19 27.58 3.32 -13.73
C ILE A 19 27.45 2.62 -15.08
N LEU A 20 28.54 2.10 -15.63
CA LEU A 20 28.51 1.21 -16.79
C LEU A 20 28.42 -0.23 -16.27
N ASP A 21 27.36 -0.95 -16.63
CA ASP A 21 27.31 -2.40 -16.45
C ASP A 21 28.01 -3.05 -17.65
N ILE A 22 29.21 -3.56 -17.42
CA ILE A 22 30.08 -4.14 -18.46
C ILE A 22 29.47 -5.43 -19.04
N GLN A 23 28.68 -6.17 -18.26
CA GLN A 23 28.09 -7.44 -18.72
C GLN A 23 26.93 -7.20 -19.69
N LEU A 24 26.20 -6.12 -19.47
CA LEU A 24 25.01 -5.77 -20.25
C LEU A 24 25.26 -4.64 -21.26
N ASP A 25 26.47 -4.05 -21.27
CA ASP A 25 26.86 -2.88 -22.06
C ASP A 25 25.83 -1.72 -21.99
N VAL A 26 25.28 -1.49 -20.79
CA VAL A 26 24.28 -0.44 -20.53
C VAL A 26 24.68 0.45 -19.38
N PHE A 27 24.28 1.71 -19.45
CA PHE A 27 24.45 2.64 -18.35
C PHE A 27 23.29 2.52 -17.35
N GLY A 28 23.60 2.09 -16.13
CA GLY A 28 22.68 1.99 -15.01
C GLY A 28 22.74 3.20 -14.07
N CYS A 29 21.68 3.37 -13.26
CA CYS A 29 21.65 4.33 -12.16
C CYS A 29 21.93 3.62 -10.82
N ASN A 30 23.00 4.00 -10.14
CA ASN A 30 23.40 3.45 -8.84
C ASN A 30 22.88 4.25 -7.64
N PHE A 31 21.98 5.21 -7.87
CA PHE A 31 21.48 6.12 -6.82
C PHE A 31 20.89 5.36 -5.64
N TYR A 32 19.89 4.49 -5.87
CA TYR A 32 19.20 3.81 -4.79
C TYR A 32 20.12 2.92 -3.95
N LYS A 33 21.12 2.28 -4.57
CA LYS A 33 22.09 1.47 -3.83
C LYS A 33 22.91 2.34 -2.86
N GLN A 34 23.41 3.49 -3.33
CA GLN A 34 24.16 4.41 -2.47
C GLN A 34 23.25 5.07 -1.41
N TYR A 35 22.04 5.46 -1.81
CA TYR A 35 21.04 6.03 -0.91
C TYR A 35 20.70 5.08 0.24
N TRP A 36 20.34 3.83 -0.07
CA TRP A 36 19.98 2.83 0.95
C TRP A 36 21.15 2.47 1.84
N GLN A 37 22.37 2.41 1.31
CA GLN A 37 23.56 2.20 2.13
C GLN A 37 23.70 3.31 3.19
N VAL A 38 23.68 4.57 2.76
CA VAL A 38 23.84 5.72 3.66
C VAL A 38 22.65 5.87 4.62
N PHE A 39 21.43 5.56 4.16
CA PHE A 39 20.23 5.58 5.00
C PHE A 39 20.27 4.50 6.09
N ASN A 40 20.65 3.26 5.75
CA ASN A 40 20.75 2.15 6.70
C ASN A 40 21.89 2.32 7.71
N GLU A 41 22.91 3.11 7.37
CA GLU A 41 23.96 3.55 8.30
C GLU A 41 23.46 4.62 9.29
N GLY A 42 22.18 5.04 9.21
CA GLY A 42 21.59 6.07 10.07
C GLY A 42 21.99 7.51 9.70
N ASN A 43 22.68 7.70 8.57
CA ASN A 43 23.19 9.00 8.15
C ASN A 43 22.15 9.77 7.32
N SER A 44 21.11 10.27 7.99
CA SER A 44 20.00 11.02 7.37
C SER A 44 20.48 12.27 6.62
N PHE A 45 21.50 12.96 7.12
CA PHE A 45 22.11 14.10 6.44
C PHE A 45 22.79 13.68 5.13
N GLY A 46 23.58 12.60 5.15
CA GLY A 46 24.21 12.02 3.97
C GLY A 46 23.18 11.60 2.91
N ALA A 47 22.09 10.95 3.32
CA ALA A 47 21.00 10.57 2.43
C ALA A 47 20.39 11.80 1.73
N LYS A 48 20.16 12.88 2.48
CA LYS A 48 19.66 14.16 1.92
C LYS A 48 20.64 14.80 0.93
N VAL A 49 21.94 14.73 1.20
CA VAL A 49 22.99 15.22 0.28
C VAL A 49 22.99 14.43 -1.03
N LEU A 50 22.80 13.10 -0.97
CA LEU A 50 22.71 12.26 -2.18
C LEU A 50 21.49 12.63 -3.04
N VAL A 51 20.32 12.83 -2.43
CA VAL A 51 19.10 13.30 -3.14
C VAL A 51 19.37 14.65 -3.84
N ASN A 52 20.04 15.58 -3.15
CA ASN A 52 20.37 16.89 -3.73
C ASN A 52 21.36 16.82 -4.90
N ARG A 53 22.21 15.79 -4.95
CA ARG A 53 23.14 15.54 -6.07
C ARG A 53 22.51 14.72 -7.19
N ALA A 54 21.34 14.11 -6.94
CA ALA A 54 20.65 13.29 -7.92
C ALA A 54 20.11 14.14 -9.07
N CYS A 55 19.80 13.46 -10.17
CA CYS A 55 19.18 14.09 -11.31
C CYS A 55 17.75 14.56 -11.01
N GLU A 56 17.23 15.46 -11.83
CA GLU A 56 15.92 16.07 -11.61
C GLU A 56 14.78 15.05 -11.50
N TRP A 57 14.84 13.97 -12.30
CA TRP A 57 13.85 12.90 -12.26
C TRP A 57 13.83 12.21 -10.87
N ILE A 58 14.99 11.80 -10.34
CA ILE A 58 15.08 11.21 -9.00
C ILE A 58 14.58 12.19 -7.93
N LYS A 59 14.96 13.47 -8.02
CA LYS A 59 14.48 14.49 -7.08
C LYS A 59 12.96 14.69 -7.14
N LYS A 60 12.34 14.57 -8.31
CA LYS A 60 10.89 14.61 -8.46
C LYS A 60 10.26 13.36 -7.85
N GLU A 61 10.85 12.20 -8.08
CA GLU A 61 10.36 10.94 -7.53
C GLU A 61 10.45 10.88 -6.01
N GLU A 62 11.57 11.26 -5.41
CA GLU A 62 11.72 11.35 -3.95
C GLU A 62 10.72 12.32 -3.32
N ARG A 63 10.44 13.46 -3.97
CA ARG A 63 9.41 14.41 -3.51
C ARG A 63 8.00 13.82 -3.63
N ARG A 64 7.71 13.08 -4.70
CA ARG A 64 6.43 12.38 -4.89
C ARG A 64 6.24 11.34 -3.80
N LEU A 65 7.27 10.55 -3.50
CA LEU A 65 7.26 9.52 -2.45
C LEU A 65 7.11 10.13 -1.06
N ASP A 66 7.80 11.22 -0.74
CA ASP A 66 7.63 11.97 0.52
C ASP A 66 6.21 12.50 0.68
N PHE A 67 5.62 13.05 -0.39
CA PHE A 67 4.23 13.51 -0.39
C PHE A 67 3.25 12.36 -0.13
N ILE A 68 3.40 11.22 -0.84
CA ILE A 68 2.57 10.02 -0.64
C ILE A 68 2.71 9.49 0.79
N SER A 69 3.94 9.40 1.30
CA SER A 69 4.23 8.93 2.66
C SER A 69 3.59 9.83 3.72
N LYS A 70 3.64 11.15 3.56
CA LYS A 70 2.96 12.09 4.46
C LYS A 70 1.44 11.93 4.42
N GLY A 71 0.87 11.70 3.24
CA GLY A 71 -0.55 11.37 3.10
C GLY A 71 -0.93 10.11 3.88
N ALA A 72 -0.24 9.00 3.61
CA ALA A 72 -0.45 7.73 4.30
C ALA A 72 -0.25 7.82 5.82
N SER A 73 0.74 8.61 6.27
CA SER A 73 1.00 8.86 7.70
C SER A 73 -0.19 9.54 8.36
N LYS A 74 -0.78 10.56 7.72
CA LYS A 74 -1.95 11.27 8.25
C LYS A 74 -3.15 10.36 8.38
N GLU A 75 -3.42 9.53 7.37
CA GLU A 75 -4.54 8.59 7.42
C GLU A 75 -4.32 7.50 8.48
N THR A 76 -3.09 7.01 8.64
CA THR A 76 -2.74 6.07 9.72
C THR A 76 -2.97 6.70 11.10
N ILE A 77 -2.55 7.96 11.30
CA ILE A 77 -2.75 8.68 12.57
C ILE A 77 -4.25 8.85 12.85
N LYS A 78 -5.03 9.32 11.88
CA LYS A 78 -6.49 9.46 12.02
C LYS A 78 -7.14 8.12 12.35
N MET A 79 -6.70 7.04 11.72
CA MET A 79 -7.18 5.69 12.04
C MET A 79 -6.90 5.40 13.52
N LEU A 80 -5.65 5.53 13.98
CA LEU A 80 -5.25 5.25 15.36
C LEU A 80 -6.04 6.04 16.40
N GLU A 81 -6.35 7.31 16.13
CA GLU A 81 -7.14 8.17 17.02
C GLU A 81 -8.58 7.67 17.21
N ASN A 82 -9.13 6.99 16.20
CA ASN A 82 -10.52 6.52 16.18
C ASN A 82 -10.66 5.00 16.40
N LEU A 83 -9.59 4.34 16.87
CA LEU A 83 -9.62 2.91 17.16
C LEU A 83 -10.29 2.60 18.51
N GLU A 84 -11.11 1.56 18.49
CA GLU A 84 -11.74 0.98 19.67
C GLU A 84 -11.34 -0.49 19.83
N VAL A 85 -11.27 -0.93 21.09
CA VAL A 85 -10.98 -2.34 21.38
C VAL A 85 -12.10 -3.20 20.79
N GLY A 86 -11.73 -4.24 20.05
CA GLY A 86 -12.68 -5.07 19.30
C GLY A 86 -12.80 -4.70 17.82
N ASP A 87 -12.26 -3.56 17.38
CA ASP A 87 -12.25 -3.20 15.95
C ASP A 87 -11.58 -4.29 15.10
N MET A 88 -12.18 -4.57 13.94
CA MET A 88 -11.57 -5.42 12.92
C MET A 88 -10.62 -4.61 12.05
N LEU A 89 -9.37 -5.07 11.98
CA LEU A 89 -8.31 -4.47 11.19
C LEU A 89 -7.84 -5.45 10.13
N PHE A 90 -7.52 -4.93 8.95
CA PHE A 90 -6.94 -5.70 7.87
C PHE A 90 -5.41 -5.54 7.85
N TRP A 91 -4.70 -6.65 7.96
CA TRP A 91 -3.24 -6.68 7.89
C TRP A 91 -2.77 -6.81 6.45
N THR A 92 -2.40 -5.68 5.85
CA THR A 92 -2.13 -5.54 4.42
C THR A 92 -1.04 -6.47 3.89
N ASN A 93 0.07 -6.62 4.60
CA ASN A 93 1.20 -7.47 4.17
C ASN A 93 0.93 -8.98 4.25
N ARG A 94 -0.06 -9.38 5.06
CA ARG A 94 -0.38 -10.80 5.29
C ARG A 94 -1.73 -11.18 4.71
N VAL A 95 -2.54 -10.21 4.26
CA VAL A 95 -3.87 -10.39 3.68
C VAL A 95 -4.78 -11.17 4.63
N ILE A 96 -4.79 -10.78 5.92
CA ILE A 96 -5.62 -11.41 6.94
C ILE A 96 -6.27 -10.36 7.83
N TYR A 97 -7.44 -10.69 8.38
CA TYR A 97 -8.10 -9.89 9.40
C TYR A 97 -7.58 -10.22 10.80
N VAL A 98 -7.52 -9.19 11.64
CA VAL A 98 -7.15 -9.28 13.04
C VAL A 98 -8.06 -8.38 13.86
N THR A 99 -8.27 -8.73 15.13
CA THR A 99 -9.08 -7.93 16.07
C THR A 99 -8.16 -7.15 17.00
N LEU A 100 -8.42 -5.85 17.18
CA LEU A 100 -7.67 -5.02 18.12
C LEU A 100 -7.97 -5.43 19.56
N LEU A 101 -6.93 -5.64 20.38
CA LEU A 101 -7.10 -6.04 21.78
C LEU A 101 -6.97 -4.89 22.78
N GLU A 102 -6.19 -3.87 22.45
CA GLU A 102 -5.85 -2.78 23.35
C GLU A 102 -5.80 -1.47 22.56
N LYS A 103 -6.20 -0.35 23.17
CA LYS A 103 -6.07 0.96 22.53
C LYS A 103 -4.59 1.31 22.33
N PRO A 104 -4.23 2.01 21.23
CA PRO A 104 -2.86 2.46 21.03
C PRO A 104 -2.42 3.39 22.17
N THR A 105 -1.28 3.08 22.79
CA THR A 105 -0.64 3.96 23.78
C THR A 105 0.15 5.09 23.13
N GLU A 106 0.54 4.92 21.87
CA GLU A 106 1.27 5.89 21.06
C GLU A 106 0.53 6.10 19.75
N ILE A 107 0.30 7.37 19.39
CA ILE A 107 -0.30 7.75 18.11
C ILE A 107 0.82 8.11 17.14
N SER A 108 1.40 7.08 16.50
CA SER A 108 2.42 7.25 15.47
C SER A 108 2.32 6.14 14.43
N GLN A 109 2.77 6.41 13.20
CA GLN A 109 2.75 5.40 12.13
C GLN A 109 3.55 4.13 12.47
N ILE A 110 4.58 4.25 13.32
CA ILE A 110 5.44 3.14 13.76
C ILE A 110 4.92 2.46 15.02
N ALA A 111 3.83 2.95 15.62
CA ALA A 111 3.21 2.35 16.79
C ALA A 111 2.87 0.88 16.51
N ARG A 112 3.08 0.03 17.51
CA ARG A 112 2.79 -1.41 17.41
C ARG A 112 1.48 -1.69 18.11
N LEU A 113 0.51 -2.21 17.37
CA LEU A 113 -0.80 -2.56 17.89
C LEU A 113 -0.86 -4.04 18.23
N LYS A 114 -1.40 -4.33 19.41
CA LYS A 114 -1.61 -5.70 19.87
C LYS A 114 -2.94 -6.21 19.35
N CYS A 115 -2.89 -7.22 18.51
CA CYS A 115 -4.04 -7.76 17.81
C CYS A 115 -4.16 -9.28 18.01
N ARG A 116 -5.38 -9.81 17.85
CA ARG A 116 -5.69 -11.24 17.87
C ARG A 116 -6.04 -11.72 16.47
N LYS A 117 -5.46 -12.82 16.05
CA LYS A 117 -5.82 -13.54 14.82
C LYS A 117 -7.05 -14.43 15.02
N SER A 118 -7.61 -14.93 13.92
CA SER A 118 -8.70 -15.93 13.94
C SER A 118 -8.33 -17.24 14.66
N ASP A 119 -7.06 -17.62 14.64
CA ASP A 119 -6.52 -18.79 15.38
C ASP A 119 -6.36 -18.53 16.90
N GLY A 120 -6.72 -17.34 17.38
CA GLY A 120 -6.58 -16.92 18.77
C GLY A 120 -5.19 -16.40 19.15
N LYS A 121 -4.19 -16.50 18.27
CA LYS A 121 -2.82 -16.05 18.56
C LYS A 121 -2.75 -14.52 18.64
N VAL A 122 -2.07 -14.03 19.67
CA VAL A 122 -1.81 -12.60 19.88
C VAL A 122 -0.48 -12.22 19.22
N ILE A 123 -0.48 -11.10 18.52
CA ILE A 123 0.69 -10.57 17.80
C ILE A 123 0.72 -9.04 17.87
N GLU A 124 1.90 -8.46 17.66
CA GLU A 124 2.09 -7.02 17.53
C GLU A 124 2.42 -6.63 16.10
N ILE A 125 1.60 -5.73 15.54
CA ILE A 125 1.69 -5.31 14.14
C ILE A 125 1.92 -3.80 14.09
N PRO A 126 2.88 -3.31 13.28
CA PRO A 126 3.04 -1.87 13.05
C PRO A 126 1.78 -1.25 12.42
N ALA A 127 1.38 -0.07 12.88
CA ALA A 127 0.16 0.62 12.45
C ALA A 127 0.12 0.88 10.95
N TYR A 128 1.24 1.21 10.31
CA TYR A 128 1.32 1.40 8.86
C TYR A 128 0.99 0.14 8.02
N ASN A 129 0.93 -1.04 8.64
CA ASN A 129 0.52 -2.29 7.99
C ASN A 129 -0.96 -2.64 8.25
N LEU A 130 -1.69 -1.77 8.93
CA LEU A 130 -3.08 -2.01 9.33
C LEU A 130 -3.99 -0.97 8.67
N CYS A 131 -5.15 -1.45 8.25
CA CYS A 131 -6.27 -0.62 7.82
C CYS A 131 -7.47 -0.96 8.69
N LYS A 132 -8.20 0.04 9.20
CA LYS A 132 -9.48 -0.21 9.87
C LYS A 132 -10.51 -0.58 8.82
N ILE A 133 -11.19 -1.69 9.04
CA ILE A 133 -12.28 -2.13 8.17
C ILE A 133 -13.58 -1.53 8.69
N SER A 134 -14.38 -0.98 7.76
CA SER A 134 -15.67 -0.41 8.04
C SER A 134 -16.56 -1.40 8.79
N SER A 135 -17.16 -0.90 9.87
CA SER A 135 -18.20 -1.60 10.62
C SER A 135 -19.60 -1.26 10.13
N GLY A 136 -19.72 -0.36 9.15
CA GLY A 136 -20.98 0.08 8.59
C GLY A 136 -21.80 -1.01 7.93
N THR A 137 -23.10 -0.73 7.77
CA THR A 137 -24.09 -1.65 7.20
C THR A 137 -24.58 -1.21 5.82
N PHE A 138 -24.20 -0.02 5.36
CA PHE A 138 -24.49 0.43 3.99
C PHE A 138 -23.69 -0.43 3.03
N TYR A 139 -24.30 -0.85 1.93
CA TYR A 139 -23.62 -1.68 0.95
C TYR A 139 -24.07 -1.42 -0.47
N GLY A 140 -23.19 -1.80 -1.38
CA GLY A 140 -23.41 -1.84 -2.82
C GLY A 140 -22.95 -3.18 -3.36
N GLU A 141 -23.51 -3.57 -4.49
CA GLU A 141 -23.23 -4.86 -5.11
C GLU A 141 -22.47 -4.65 -6.42
N TYR A 142 -21.41 -5.42 -6.62
CA TYR A 142 -20.63 -5.42 -7.86
C TYR A 142 -20.53 -6.84 -8.41
N PHE A 143 -21.08 -7.06 -9.61
CA PHE A 143 -21.13 -8.38 -10.23
C PHE A 143 -19.95 -8.60 -11.19
N ILE A 144 -19.30 -9.75 -11.04
CA ILE A 144 -18.19 -10.20 -11.89
C ILE A 144 -18.66 -11.40 -12.69
N GLU A 145 -18.93 -11.18 -13.97
CA GLU A 145 -19.34 -12.23 -14.90
C GLU A 145 -18.20 -13.23 -15.14
N GLY A 146 -18.52 -14.53 -15.05
CA GLY A 146 -17.63 -15.64 -15.40
C GLY A 146 -17.10 -16.41 -14.18
N VAL A 147 -17.54 -17.67 -14.05
CA VAL A 147 -17.18 -18.61 -12.98
C VAL A 147 -15.68 -18.97 -12.88
N ARG A 148 -14.86 -18.64 -13.88
CA ARG A 148 -13.40 -18.90 -13.86
C ARG A 148 -12.56 -17.71 -13.38
N LYS A 149 -13.19 -16.65 -12.86
CA LYS A 149 -12.52 -15.40 -12.44
C LYS A 149 -12.16 -15.35 -10.94
N GLU A 150 -12.03 -16.49 -10.26
CA GLU A 150 -11.69 -16.56 -8.83
C GLU A 150 -10.48 -15.68 -8.44
N LYS A 151 -9.43 -15.68 -9.27
CA LYS A 151 -8.25 -14.84 -9.03
C LYS A 151 -8.58 -13.33 -9.08
N LYS A 152 -9.39 -12.90 -10.05
CA LYS A 152 -9.84 -11.50 -10.17
C LYS A 152 -10.72 -11.10 -8.99
N VAL A 153 -11.56 -12.02 -8.52
CA VAL A 153 -12.42 -11.82 -7.34
C VAL A 153 -11.56 -11.57 -6.09
N GLN A 154 -10.54 -12.41 -5.87
CA GLN A 154 -9.60 -12.24 -4.75
C GLN A 154 -8.79 -10.94 -4.84
N GLU A 155 -8.36 -10.55 -6.05
CA GLU A 155 -7.65 -9.28 -6.27
C GLU A 155 -8.55 -8.07 -5.94
N LEU A 156 -9.83 -8.13 -6.31
CA LEU A 156 -10.82 -7.09 -6.01
C LEU A 156 -11.21 -7.06 -4.53
N GLU A 157 -11.33 -8.21 -3.88
CA GLU A 157 -11.53 -8.32 -2.44
C GLU A 157 -10.35 -7.67 -1.69
N TYR A 158 -9.12 -8.04 -2.06
CA TYR A 158 -7.90 -7.44 -1.51
C TYR A 158 -7.87 -5.93 -1.69
N LYS A 159 -8.13 -5.44 -2.90
CA LYS A 159 -8.18 -4.01 -3.21
C LYS A 159 -9.22 -3.32 -2.33
N THR A 160 -10.44 -3.85 -2.26
CA THR A 160 -11.53 -3.25 -1.48
C THR A 160 -11.20 -3.17 0.01
N ASN A 161 -10.64 -4.24 0.57
CA ASN A 161 -10.19 -4.26 1.97
C ASN A 161 -9.02 -3.30 2.24
N LEU A 162 -8.13 -3.09 1.26
CA LEU A 162 -7.03 -2.13 1.37
C LEU A 162 -7.55 -0.68 1.48
N TYR A 163 -8.71 -0.40 0.91
CA TYR A 163 -9.40 0.91 1.03
C TYR A 163 -10.29 1.00 2.27
N GLY A 164 -10.30 -0.01 3.15
CA GLY A 164 -11.04 0.03 4.41
C GLY A 164 -12.49 -0.43 4.33
N PHE A 165 -12.95 -0.93 3.18
CA PHE A 165 -14.30 -1.47 3.05
C PHE A 165 -14.35 -2.93 3.47
N ARG A 166 -15.45 -3.37 4.07
CA ARG A 166 -15.70 -4.80 4.32
C ARG A 166 -16.29 -5.43 3.05
N THR A 167 -15.90 -6.65 2.75
CA THR A 167 -16.39 -7.39 1.58
C THR A 167 -17.01 -8.73 1.97
N GLU A 168 -18.06 -9.11 1.25
CA GLU A 168 -18.61 -10.46 1.24
C GLU A 168 -18.72 -10.94 -0.21
N ILE A 169 -18.31 -12.18 -0.46
CA ILE A 169 -18.34 -12.78 -1.80
C ILE A 169 -19.40 -13.87 -1.84
N GLU A 170 -20.32 -13.77 -2.78
CA GLU A 170 -21.35 -14.76 -3.06
C GLU A 170 -21.10 -15.35 -4.45
N ARG A 171 -20.89 -16.67 -4.54
CA ARG A 171 -20.76 -17.37 -5.83
C ARG A 171 -22.14 -17.60 -6.43
N ARG A 172 -22.32 -17.22 -7.69
CA ARG A 172 -23.54 -17.45 -8.49
C ARG A 172 -23.25 -18.39 -9.66
N GLU A 173 -24.29 -18.84 -10.35
CA GLU A 173 -24.17 -19.77 -11.48
C GLU A 173 -23.35 -19.20 -12.63
N ASP A 174 -23.44 -17.89 -12.84
CA ASP A 174 -22.85 -17.14 -13.94
C ASP A 174 -21.64 -16.29 -13.53
N GLY A 175 -21.27 -16.26 -12.24
CA GLY A 175 -20.18 -15.41 -11.78
C GLY A 175 -20.07 -15.28 -10.26
N TYR A 176 -19.61 -14.11 -9.82
CA TYR A 176 -19.42 -13.78 -8.41
C TYR A 176 -20.03 -12.41 -8.12
N LEU A 177 -20.78 -12.31 -7.03
CA LEU A 177 -21.31 -11.05 -6.53
C LEU A 177 -20.47 -10.60 -5.32
N LEU A 178 -19.90 -9.41 -5.40
CA LEU A 178 -19.19 -8.77 -4.29
C LEU A 178 -20.13 -7.78 -3.62
N LYS A 179 -20.45 -8.01 -2.35
CA LYS A 179 -21.13 -7.03 -1.50
C LYS A 179 -20.07 -6.23 -0.77
N ILE A 180 -20.07 -4.92 -0.98
CA ILE A 180 -19.06 -4.00 -0.45
C ILE A 180 -19.74 -3.10 0.57
N TYR A 181 -19.25 -3.12 1.80
CA TYR A 181 -19.83 -2.41 2.93
C TYR A 181 -18.95 -1.24 3.36
N GLY A 182 -19.58 -0.11 3.64
CA GLY A 182 -18.94 1.14 4.09
C GLY A 182 -19.74 1.86 5.18
N ASP A 183 -19.18 2.94 5.71
CA ASP A 183 -19.78 3.69 6.81
C ASP A 183 -20.89 4.65 6.34
N SER A 184 -20.96 4.93 5.03
CA SER A 184 -22.06 5.68 4.40
C SER A 184 -22.36 5.18 2.98
N GLN A 185 -23.61 5.32 2.52
CA GLN A 185 -24.00 4.90 1.17
C GLN A 185 -23.20 5.64 0.08
N ARG A 186 -23.03 6.96 0.24
CA ARG A 186 -22.29 7.79 -0.72
C ARG A 186 -20.85 7.30 -0.92
N GLU A 187 -20.17 6.94 0.16
CA GLU A 187 -18.80 6.42 0.10
C GLU A 187 -18.71 5.09 -0.65
N VAL A 188 -19.68 4.20 -0.43
CA VAL A 188 -19.77 2.92 -1.13
C VAL A 188 -20.02 3.14 -2.63
N ASP A 189 -20.99 3.99 -2.98
CA ASP A 189 -21.32 4.31 -4.36
C ASP A 189 -20.12 4.94 -5.08
N ASP A 190 -19.46 5.93 -4.45
CA ASP A 190 -18.27 6.59 -4.98
C ASP A 190 -17.12 5.57 -5.19
N PHE A 191 -16.90 4.64 -4.26
CA PHE A 191 -15.87 3.62 -4.40
C PHE A 191 -16.14 2.67 -5.57
N ILE A 192 -17.36 2.16 -5.69
CA ILE A 192 -17.73 1.24 -6.79
C ILE A 192 -17.52 1.95 -8.14
N SER A 193 -18.10 3.14 -8.31
CA SER A 193 -18.03 3.84 -9.59
C SER A 193 -16.63 4.33 -9.95
N LEU A 194 -15.84 4.82 -8.98
CA LEU A 194 -14.52 5.38 -9.26
C LEU A 194 -13.39 4.35 -9.25
N SER A 195 -13.54 3.24 -8.52
CA SER A 195 -12.45 2.28 -8.29
C SER A 195 -12.67 0.90 -8.91
N LEU A 196 -13.91 0.52 -9.23
CA LEU A 196 -14.27 -0.81 -9.76
C LEU A 196 -14.88 -0.75 -11.16
N GLU A 197 -15.73 0.23 -11.44
CA GLU A 197 -16.35 0.41 -12.77
C GLU A 197 -15.43 1.18 -13.73
N GLN A 198 -14.61 2.08 -13.20
CA GLN A 198 -13.55 2.70 -13.98
C GLN A 198 -12.38 1.72 -14.09
N ASP A 199 -12.14 1.25 -15.32
CA ASP A 199 -11.07 0.35 -15.76
C ASP A 199 -9.68 1.03 -15.64
N PHE A 200 -9.34 1.51 -14.43
CA PHE A 200 -8.00 1.99 -14.15
C PHE A 200 -7.09 0.78 -14.01
N ASP A 201 -6.42 0.47 -15.11
CA ASP A 201 -5.24 -0.38 -15.19
C ASP A 201 -4.10 0.28 -14.38
N ILE A 202 -4.17 0.21 -13.05
CA ILE A 202 -3.10 0.65 -12.13
C ILE A 202 -2.01 -0.44 -12.01
N SER A 203 -2.05 -1.46 -12.86
CA SER A 203 -1.02 -2.51 -12.94
C SER A 203 0.44 -2.02 -13.08
N PRO A 204 0.76 -0.77 -13.48
CA PRO A 204 2.15 -0.32 -13.47
C PRO A 204 2.68 0.23 -12.13
N TYR A 205 1.85 0.46 -11.10
CA TYR A 205 2.25 1.31 -9.96
C TYR A 205 2.14 0.70 -8.55
N ILE A 206 1.98 -0.63 -8.41
CA ILE A 206 2.20 -1.36 -7.14
C ILE A 206 3.40 -2.30 -7.31
#